data_AF-A0A537T5N7-F1
#
_entry.id   AF-A0A537T5N7-F1
#
_cell.length_a   1.000
_cell.length_b   1.000
_cell.length_c   1.000
_cell.angle_alpha   90.00
_cell.angle_beta   90.00
_cell.angle_gamma   90.00
#
_symmetry.space_group_name_H-M   'P 1'
#
loop_
_entity.id
_entity.type
_entity.pdbx_description
1 polymer ?
#
loop_
_entity_poly.entity_id
_entity_poly.type
_entity_poly.pdbx_seq_one_letter_code
_entity_poly.pdbx_strand_id
1 'polypeptide(L)' 'MKKLVEIRSLESICRKRAMLDSERKIFWLEQAEEWEQRALDEIALYFRECNLDETSPEVGTP' A
#
# COMPACT_ATOMS: atom_id res chain seq x y z
N MET A 1 -1.02 1.24 -9.09
CA MET A 1 0.41 1.61 -8.83
C MET A 1 0.66 3.05 -8.36
N LYS A 2 0.10 4.12 -8.95
CA LYS A 2 0.37 5.50 -8.47
C LYS A 2 0.03 5.72 -6.98
N LYS A 3 -1.12 5.22 -6.54
CA LYS A 3 -1.58 5.26 -5.13
C LYS A 3 -0.63 4.54 -4.17
N LEU A 4 -0.07 3.40 -4.57
CA LEU A 4 0.92 2.67 -3.77
C LEU A 4 2.21 3.49 -3.55
N VAL A 5 2.68 4.20 -4.58
CA VAL A 5 3.87 5.08 -4.48
C VAL A 5 3.62 6.24 -3.52
N GLU A 6 2.42 6.81 -3.53
CA GLU A 6 2.02 7.87 -2.60
C GLU A 6 1.96 7.36 -1.16
N ILE A 7 1.35 6.19 -0.93
CA ILE A 7 1.29 5.56 0.39
C ILE A 7 2.69 5.29 0.95
N ARG A 8 3.59 4.72 0.14
CA ARG A 8 4.99 4.46 0.54
C ARG A 8 5.78 5.75 0.82
N SER A 9 5.47 6.83 0.11
CA SER A 9 6.09 8.13 0.39
C SER A 9 5.65 8.69 1.75
N LEU A 10 4.38 8.55 2.10
CA LEU A 10 3.84 8.97 3.41
C LEU A 10 4.41 8.14 4.56
N GLU A 11 4.52 6.83 4.39
CA GLU A 11 5.20 5.92 5.33
C GLU A 11 6.63 6.40 5.63
N SER A 12 7.41 6.67 4.58
CA SER A 12 8.80 7.15 4.71
C SER A 12 8.87 8.48 5.46
N ILE A 13 7.94 9.41 5.22
CA ILE A 13 7.86 10.69 5.93
C ILE A 13 7.59 10.47 7.42
N CYS A 14 6.64 9.59 7.77
CA CYS A 14 6.34 9.25 9.17
C CYS A 14 7.56 8.66 9.88
N ARG A 15 8.29 7.72 9.25
CA ARG A 15 9.52 7.17 9.85
C ARG A 15 10.61 8.20 10.04
N LYS A 16 10.82 9.09 9.06
CA LYS A 16 11.77 10.21 9.20
C LYS A 16 11.39 11.14 10.35
N ARG A 17 10.10 11.44 10.52
CA ARG A 17 9.61 12.22 11.66
C ARG A 17 9.82 11.51 12.99
N ALA A 18 9.57 10.21 13.08
CA ALA A 18 9.82 9.42 14.28
C ALA A 18 11.30 9.44 14.73
N MET A 19 12.24 9.60 13.79
CA MET A 19 13.66 9.75 14.10
C MET A 19 14.03 11.16 14.61
N LEU A 20 13.31 12.19 14.16
CA LEU A 20 13.59 13.59 14.49
C LEU A 20 12.80 14.08 15.72
N ASP A 21 11.63 13.49 15.97
CA ASP A 21 10.69 13.85 17.03
C ASP A 21 10.62 12.73 18.06
N SER A 22 11.52 12.79 19.05
CA SER A 22 11.61 11.81 20.14
C SER A 22 10.40 11.83 21.07
N GLU A 23 9.71 12.96 21.19
CA GLU A 23 8.54 13.14 22.05
C GLU A 23 7.32 12.41 21.48
N ARG A 24 7.14 12.49 20.16
CA ARG A 24 6.02 11.85 19.44
C ARG A 24 6.46 10.66 18.61
N LYS A 25 7.62 10.09 18.93
CA LYS A 25 8.20 8.98 18.18
C LYS A 25 7.21 7.82 18.01
N ILE A 26 6.53 7.43 19.08
CA ILE A 26 5.55 6.33 19.06
C ILE A 26 4.39 6.66 18.11
N PHE A 27 3.80 7.86 18.24
CA PHE A 27 2.75 8.33 17.34
C PHE A 27 3.18 8.29 15.86
N TRP A 28 4.38 8.76 15.54
CA TRP A 28 4.88 8.73 14.17
C TRP A 28 5.16 7.31 13.66
N LEU A 29 5.55 6.39 14.55
CA LEU A 29 5.72 4.97 14.20
C LEU A 29 4.38 4.27 13.96
N GLU A 30 3.37 4.52 14.80
CA GLU A 30 2.00 4.00 14.61
C GLU A 30 1.43 4.48 13.27
N GLN A 31 1.57 5.78 12.96
CA GLN A 31 1.17 6.29 11.65
C GLN A 31 1.94 5.65 10.50
N ALA A 32 3.24 5.33 10.67
CA ALA A 32 4.01 4.66 9.64
C ALA A 32 3.53 3.21 9.41
N GLU A 33 3.20 2.50 10.48
CA GLU A 33 2.65 1.14 10.43
C GLU A 33 1.28 1.11 9.73
N GLU A 34 0.42 2.09 10.01
CA GLU A 34 -0.87 2.22 9.31
C GLU A 34 -0.68 2.41 7.80
N TRP A 35 0.27 3.25 7.38
CA TRP A 35 0.58 3.43 5.96
C TRP A 35 1.18 2.16 5.34
N GLU A 36 1.99 1.42 6.08
CA GLU A 36 2.53 0.13 5.64
C GLU A 36 1.41 -0.89 5.40
N GLN A 37 0.45 -1.02 6.32
CA GLN A 37 -0.72 -1.89 6.15
C GLN A 37 -1.55 -1.49 4.92
N ARG A 38 -1.83 -0.19 4.75
CA ARG A 38 -2.55 0.31 3.55
C ARG A 38 -1.81 0.02 2.24
N ALA A 39 -0.48 0.02 2.25
CA ALA A 39 0.32 -0.35 1.08
C ALA A 39 0.15 -1.83 0.75
N LEU A 40 0.15 -2.70 1.76
CA LEU A 40 -0.06 -4.14 1.61
C LEU A 40 -1.47 -4.45 1.09
N ASP A 41 -2.49 -3.77 1.60
CA ASP A 41 -3.87 -3.91 1.12
C ASP A 41 -4.00 -3.51 -0.35
N GLU A 42 -3.39 -2.39 -0.76
CA GLU A 42 -3.40 -1.95 -2.15
C GLU A 42 -2.67 -2.95 -3.08
N ILE A 43 -1.58 -3.56 -2.61
CA ILE A 43 -0.88 -4.64 -3.35
C ILE A 43 -1.79 -5.88 -3.47
N ALA A 44 -2.43 -6.29 -2.38
CA ALA A 44 -3.30 -7.45 -2.35
C ALA A 44 -4.54 -7.27 -3.24
N LEU A 45 -5.12 -6.07 -3.23
CA LEU A 45 -6.23 -5.69 -4.09
C LEU A 45 -5.83 -5.74 -5.57
N TYR A 46 -4.70 -5.15 -5.92
CA TYR A 46 -4.20 -5.21 -7.31
C TYR A 46 -3.91 -6.64 -7.76
N PHE A 47 -3.32 -7.47 -6.89
CA PHE A 47 -3.07 -8.88 -7.20
C PHE A 47 -4.38 -9.63 -7.43
N ARG A 48 -5.41 -9.37 -6.63
CA ARG A 48 -6.75 -9.94 -6.83
C ARG A 48 -7.36 -9.49 -8.15
N GLU A 49 -7.29 -8.20 -8.48
CA GLU A 49 -7.84 -7.65 -9.72
C GLU A 49 -7.15 -8.23 -10.95
N CYS A 50 -5.81 -8.31 -10.96
CA CYS A 50 -5.07 -8.95 -12.07
C CYS A 50 -5.47 -10.41 -12.29
N ASN A 51 -5.67 -11.18 -11.22
CA ASN A 51 -6.06 -12.59 -11.34
C ASN A 51 -7.53 -12.78 -11.77
N LEU A 52 -8.38 -11.75 -11.69
CA LEU A 52 -9.77 -11.79 -12.13
C LEU A 52 -9.91 -11.51 -13.64
N ASP A 53 -9.09 -10.60 -14.18
CA ASP A 53 -9.05 -10.27 -15.60
C ASP A 53 -8.52 -11.43 -16.48
N GLU A 54 -7.73 -12.36 -15.92
CA GLU A 54 -7.28 -13.58 -16.63
C GLU A 54 -8.36 -14.65 -16.82
N THR A 55 -9.54 -14.48 -16.22
CA THR A 55 -10.68 -15.42 -16.33
C THR A 55 -11.83 -14.88 -17.16
N SER A 56 -11.57 -14.07 -18.19
CA SER A 56 -12.55 -13.90 -19.26
C SER A 56 -12.45 -15.14 -20.17
N PRO A 57 -13.42 -16.07 -20.19
CA PRO A 57 -13.41 -17.13 -21.17
C PRO A 57 -13.55 -16.45 -22.53
N GLU A 58 -12.48 -16.46 -23.32
CA GLU A 58 -12.56 -16.19 -24.74
C GLU A 58 -13.61 -17.17 -25.28
N VAL A 59 -14.77 -16.61 -25.62
CA VAL A 59 -15.88 -17.32 -26.25
C VAL A 59 -15.40 -17.73 -27.63
N GLY A 60 -14.72 -18.86 -27.69
CA GLY A 60 -14.38 -19.56 -28.92
C GLY A 60 -15.57 -20.41 -29.37
N THR A 61 -16.46 -19.81 -30.15
CA THR A 61 -17.29 -20.50 -31.15
C THR A 61 -16.95 -19.91 -32.52
N PRO A 62 -16.94 -20.70 -33.60
CA PRO A 62 -17.90 -21.74 -33.94
C PRO A 62 -17.35 -23.17 -34.03
#